data_AF-A0A3M1SWK7-F1
#
_entry.id   AF-A0A3M1SWK7-F1
#
_cell.length_a   1.000
_cell.length_b   1.000
_cell.length_c   1.000
_cell.angle_alpha   90.00
_cell.angle_beta   90.00
_cell.angle_gamma   90.00
#
_symmetry.space_group_name_H-M   'P 1'
#
loop_
_entity.id
_entity.type
_entity.pdbx_description
1 polymer ?
#
loop_
_entity_poly.entity_id
_entity_poly.type
_entity_poly.pdbx_seq_one_letter_code
_entity_poly.pdbx_strand_id
1 'polypeptide(L)'
;TRDIRFNRETQISQNMGYVLPDRLNDRHQVGPLESLAGARTLDDITVMLELPVEVEDRARLLDRELVGNHQINVTLTLDRPPVQISGYFVGLVSIINRVDPTGHLFEVRHYNRISQQFDGDLETICIPQAIADRNGLFRSTINKIEESPFNASGWYIYGARDAQGTFTVRAIEPRNLTNLIPDKIHLGVPAGLNYIDRLNWQNTAAQKGTIKTVLLDPLANNASEATADWKEGDKALLVHVYGGIGGNKAEATAPFGIVTGHFAYGIATVIRDPFTDQLRFDIDYWQVYAHNPDGIISGTATWANYMGDLQRGWLGSRPVSDVLIKLDCVTKDYYFDGICISPLTQLQTELETMMARYRNGDGDGAALVTPVTSCVQDSNQALYIAIQRIEQQVACHPQILDWLRSHPTHPQTLRFQRLQALGTALEKLLVPLGIVRPDWERNARQLAGITPEPNIFRALYKTVTSWRTMLPRFAYDEIARLFLKHGAKLWFLRTNQVGGFDADIVPKAPTRLFS
;
A
#
# COMPACT_ATOMS: atom_id res chain seq x y z
N THR A 1 -6.40 -20.83 -8.94
CA THR A 1 -5.12 -21.56 -8.78
C THR A 1 -4.38 -21.59 -10.11
N ARG A 2 -3.07 -21.84 -10.12
CA ARG A 2 -2.26 -21.91 -11.34
C ARG A 2 -1.07 -22.85 -11.18
N ASP A 3 -0.73 -23.58 -12.23
CA ASP A 3 0.52 -24.35 -12.28
C ASP A 3 1.70 -23.41 -12.47
N ILE A 4 2.82 -23.69 -11.80
CA ILE A 4 4.02 -22.86 -11.86
C ILE A 4 5.18 -23.68 -12.43
N ARG A 5 5.79 -23.17 -13.51
CA ARG A 5 6.96 -23.74 -14.16
C ARG A 5 7.89 -22.64 -14.63
N PHE A 6 9.12 -22.67 -14.14
CA PHE A 6 10.07 -21.61 -14.42
C PHE A 6 10.52 -21.67 -15.87
N ASN A 7 10.43 -20.53 -16.54
CA ASN A 7 10.94 -20.35 -17.90
C ASN A 7 12.40 -19.83 -17.88
N ARG A 8 13.00 -19.69 -19.07
CA ARG A 8 14.38 -19.19 -19.21
C ARG A 8 14.56 -17.76 -18.68
N GLU A 9 13.56 -16.89 -18.83
CA GLU A 9 13.61 -15.51 -18.38
C GLU A 9 13.62 -15.41 -16.85
N THR A 10 12.86 -16.28 -16.19
CA THR A 10 12.85 -16.45 -14.73
C THR A 10 14.23 -16.84 -14.23
N GLN A 11 14.86 -17.84 -14.85
CA GLN A 11 16.22 -18.27 -14.50
C GLN A 11 17.26 -17.16 -14.70
N ILE A 12 17.16 -16.38 -15.79
CA ILE A 12 18.03 -15.22 -16.02
C ILE A 12 17.85 -14.18 -14.90
N SER A 13 16.61 -13.93 -14.47
CA SER A 13 16.31 -12.95 -13.43
C SER A 13 16.83 -13.37 -12.05
N GLN A 14 16.75 -14.66 -11.70
CA GLN A 14 17.40 -15.19 -10.48
C GLN A 14 18.89 -14.88 -10.49
N ASN A 15 19.55 -15.14 -11.62
CA ASN A 15 21.00 -14.87 -11.77
C ASN A 15 21.35 -13.38 -11.70
N MET A 16 20.41 -12.47 -11.95
CA MET A 16 20.57 -11.03 -11.77
C MET A 16 20.37 -10.56 -10.31
N GLY A 17 19.99 -11.49 -9.41
CA GLY A 17 19.79 -11.25 -7.98
C GLY A 17 18.37 -10.88 -7.60
N TYR A 18 17.37 -11.16 -8.44
CA TYR A 18 15.96 -11.02 -8.06
C TYR A 18 15.55 -12.15 -7.13
N VAL A 19 14.78 -11.83 -6.08
CA VAL A 19 14.18 -12.84 -5.20
C VAL A 19 12.91 -13.36 -5.87
N LEU A 20 12.92 -14.65 -6.25
CA LEU A 20 11.84 -15.34 -6.95
C LEU A 20 11.27 -16.48 -6.07
N PRO A 21 10.05 -16.97 -6.36
CA PRO A 21 9.36 -17.97 -5.55
C PRO A 21 9.85 -19.39 -5.88
N ASP A 22 11.14 -19.67 -5.68
CA ASP A 22 11.80 -20.90 -6.14
C ASP A 22 11.14 -22.19 -5.62
N ARG A 23 10.55 -22.12 -4.41
CA ARG A 23 9.81 -23.20 -3.76
C ARG A 23 8.52 -23.60 -4.48
N LEU A 24 8.03 -22.71 -5.34
CA LEU A 24 6.84 -22.90 -6.14
C LEU A 24 7.12 -23.47 -7.52
N ASN A 25 8.40 -23.56 -7.95
CA ASN A 25 8.71 -24.18 -9.23
C ASN A 25 8.23 -25.64 -9.28
N ASP A 26 7.62 -26.02 -10.41
CA ASP A 26 7.00 -27.32 -10.67
C ASP A 26 5.83 -27.70 -9.73
N ARG A 27 5.30 -26.74 -8.97
CA ARG A 27 4.06 -26.94 -8.20
C ARG A 27 2.83 -26.78 -9.09
N HIS A 28 1.85 -27.64 -8.86
CA HIS A 28 0.56 -27.60 -9.54
C HIS A 28 -0.49 -26.91 -8.68
N GLN A 29 -1.45 -26.27 -9.34
CA GLN A 29 -2.64 -25.66 -8.72
C GLN A 29 -2.34 -24.73 -7.53
N VAL A 30 -1.26 -23.95 -7.62
CA VAL A 30 -0.88 -22.99 -6.58
C VAL A 30 -1.97 -21.93 -6.43
N GLY A 31 -2.51 -21.80 -5.22
CA GLY A 31 -3.52 -20.82 -4.85
C GLY A 31 -2.92 -19.54 -4.27
N PRO A 32 -3.78 -18.56 -3.90
CA PRO A 32 -3.33 -17.29 -3.35
C PRO A 32 -2.50 -17.42 -2.08
N LEU A 33 -2.84 -18.35 -1.18
CA LEU A 33 -2.13 -18.56 0.08
C LEU A 33 -0.79 -19.26 -0.15
N GLU A 34 -0.74 -20.33 -0.96
CA GLU A 34 0.52 -21.00 -1.29
C GLU A 34 1.47 -20.06 -2.02
N SER A 35 0.94 -19.21 -2.91
CA SER A 35 1.75 -18.21 -3.61
C SER A 35 2.36 -17.17 -2.67
N LEU A 36 1.71 -16.85 -1.56
CA LEU A 36 2.23 -15.94 -0.54
C LEU A 36 3.28 -16.64 0.33
N ALA A 37 2.98 -17.85 0.82
CA ALA A 37 3.90 -18.64 1.64
C ALA A 37 5.19 -19.01 0.89
N GLY A 38 5.10 -19.30 -0.41
CA GLY A 38 6.25 -19.62 -1.26
C GLY A 38 6.89 -18.42 -1.95
N ALA A 39 6.46 -17.19 -1.65
CA ALA A 39 6.94 -15.98 -2.34
C ALA A 39 8.44 -15.69 -2.10
N ARG A 40 9.01 -16.24 -1.02
CA ARG A 40 10.43 -16.15 -0.69
C ARG A 40 11.04 -17.53 -0.51
N THR A 41 12.36 -17.57 -0.64
CA THR A 41 13.17 -18.77 -0.43
C THR A 41 13.19 -19.24 1.03
N LEU A 42 13.01 -18.32 1.98
CA LEU A 42 12.96 -18.60 3.42
C LEU A 42 11.54 -18.37 3.97
N ASP A 43 11.18 -19.15 4.99
CA ASP A 43 9.94 -18.97 5.77
C ASP A 43 10.11 -17.82 6.78
N ASP A 44 10.11 -16.59 6.28
CA ASP A 44 10.37 -15.38 7.09
C ASP A 44 9.26 -14.32 7.00
N ILE A 45 8.11 -14.70 6.43
CA ILE A 45 6.94 -13.84 6.29
C ILE A 45 6.06 -14.01 7.52
N THR A 46 5.74 -12.91 8.17
CA THR A 46 4.72 -12.86 9.22
C THR A 46 3.47 -12.22 8.65
N VAL A 47 2.31 -12.80 8.97
CA VAL A 47 1.02 -12.29 8.50
C VAL A 47 0.02 -12.13 9.64
N MET A 48 -0.86 -11.14 9.50
CA MET A 48 -2.07 -10.95 10.28
C MET A 48 -3.25 -11.53 9.51
N LEU A 49 -4.09 -12.29 10.20
CA LEU A 49 -5.35 -12.80 9.66
C LEU A 49 -6.45 -11.82 10.01
N GLU A 50 -7.10 -11.24 8.99
CA GLU A 50 -8.26 -10.39 9.21
C GLU A 50 -9.49 -11.24 9.56
N LEU A 51 -10.31 -10.75 10.49
CA LEU A 51 -11.57 -11.41 10.84
C LEU A 51 -12.62 -11.21 9.71
N PRO A 52 -13.50 -12.19 9.48
CA PRO A 52 -13.65 -13.45 10.22
C PRO A 52 -12.58 -14.48 9.84
N VAL A 53 -12.14 -15.25 10.84
CA VAL A 53 -11.28 -16.42 10.66
C VAL A 53 -12.06 -17.63 11.16
N GLU A 54 -12.37 -18.55 10.25
CA GLU A 54 -13.09 -19.77 10.59
C GLU A 54 -12.10 -20.91 10.81
N VAL A 55 -12.24 -21.59 11.96
CA VAL A 55 -11.40 -22.73 12.33
C VAL A 55 -12.32 -23.93 12.54
N GLU A 56 -12.27 -24.88 11.61
CA GLU A 56 -13.00 -26.13 11.71
C GLU A 56 -12.08 -27.23 12.25
N ASP A 57 -12.42 -27.77 13.42
CA ASP A 57 -11.80 -28.96 13.97
C ASP A 57 -12.54 -30.22 13.48
N ARG A 58 -12.00 -30.89 12.45
CA ARG A 58 -12.60 -32.13 11.93
C ARG A 58 -12.50 -33.32 12.88
N ALA A 59 -11.71 -33.24 13.96
CA ALA A 59 -11.66 -34.31 14.97
C ALA A 59 -12.97 -34.42 15.78
N ARG A 60 -13.79 -33.36 15.83
CA ARG A 60 -15.10 -33.38 16.52
C ARG A 60 -16.25 -33.94 15.68
N LEU A 61 -16.06 -34.15 14.37
CA LEU A 61 -17.09 -34.72 13.49
C LEU A 61 -16.98 -36.25 13.33
N LEU A 62 -15.85 -36.83 13.74
CA LEU A 62 -15.58 -38.27 13.66
C LEU A 62 -15.44 -38.87 15.06
N ASP A 63 -16.47 -38.69 15.87
CA ASP A 63 -16.59 -39.44 17.13
C ASP A 63 -17.35 -40.75 16.84
N ARG A 64 -16.60 -41.74 16.31
CA ARG A 64 -16.74 -43.20 16.48
C ARG A 64 -16.02 -43.93 15.35
N GLU A 65 -15.04 -44.75 15.74
CA GLU A 65 -14.29 -45.70 14.90
C GLU A 65 -13.17 -45.10 14.03
N LEU A 66 -11.99 -44.89 14.63
CA LEU A 66 -10.80 -45.74 14.37
C LEU A 66 -9.59 -45.24 15.16
N VAL A 67 -8.97 -46.19 15.86
CA VAL A 67 -7.78 -46.04 16.69
C VAL A 67 -6.53 -46.07 15.81
N GLY A 68 -5.65 -45.07 15.94
CA GLY A 68 -4.28 -45.07 15.41
C GLY A 68 -3.97 -43.90 14.47
N ASN A 69 -3.10 -42.98 14.89
CA ASN A 69 -2.66 -41.74 14.22
C ASN A 69 -3.73 -40.63 14.09
N HIS A 70 -4.03 -39.95 15.20
CA HIS A 70 -4.78 -38.69 15.19
C HIS A 70 -3.92 -37.56 14.61
N GLN A 71 -3.93 -37.43 13.28
CA GLN A 71 -3.52 -36.19 12.63
C GLN A 71 -4.67 -35.19 12.84
N ILE A 72 -4.46 -34.19 13.69
CA ILE A 72 -5.45 -33.14 13.93
C ILE A 72 -5.67 -32.40 12.60
N ASN A 73 -6.79 -32.67 11.95
CA ASN A 73 -7.20 -32.00 10.71
C ASN A 73 -7.93 -30.70 11.08
N VAL A 74 -7.18 -29.70 11.54
CA VAL A 74 -7.69 -28.33 11.68
C VAL A 74 -7.69 -27.68 10.30
N THR A 75 -8.86 -27.25 9.81
CA THR A 75 -8.97 -26.44 8.61
C THR A 75 -9.12 -24.97 9.02
N LEU A 76 -8.24 -24.12 8.50
CA LEU A 76 -8.33 -22.67 8.61
C LEU A 76 -8.92 -22.12 7.30
N THR A 77 -10.07 -21.46 7.36
CA THR A 77 -10.70 -20.80 6.20
C THR A 77 -10.59 -19.29 6.35
N LEU A 78 -10.14 -18.64 5.28
CA LEU A 78 -9.97 -17.19 5.18
C LEU A 78 -10.77 -16.69 3.98
N ASP A 79 -11.56 -15.64 4.18
CA ASP A 79 -12.30 -14.99 3.09
C ASP A 79 -11.39 -14.17 2.16
N ARG A 80 -10.24 -13.72 2.69
CA ARG A 80 -9.28 -12.85 2.00
C ARG A 80 -7.84 -13.27 2.27
N PRO A 81 -6.89 -12.93 1.37
CA PRO A 81 -5.48 -13.11 1.63
C PRO A 81 -5.05 -12.35 2.89
N PRO A 82 -4.15 -12.93 3.70
CA PRO A 82 -3.73 -12.30 4.95
C PRO A 82 -2.79 -11.11 4.69
N VAL A 83 -2.68 -10.22 5.69
CA VAL A 83 -1.92 -8.97 5.60
C VAL A 83 -0.49 -9.18 6.11
N GLN A 84 0.51 -8.75 5.36
CA GLN A 84 1.92 -8.83 5.79
C GLN A 84 2.20 -7.80 6.90
N ILE A 85 2.84 -8.25 7.98
CA ILE A 85 3.19 -7.44 9.15
C ILE A 85 4.68 -7.60 9.51
N SER A 86 5.23 -6.62 10.22
CA SER A 86 6.58 -6.69 10.79
C SER A 86 6.50 -6.63 12.31
N GLY A 87 6.67 -7.78 12.97
CA GLY A 87 6.55 -7.90 14.42
C GLY A 87 5.12 -8.23 14.89
N TYR A 88 5.03 -8.79 16.10
CA TYR A 88 3.76 -9.23 16.71
C TYR A 88 3.26 -8.26 17.78
N PHE A 89 4.20 -7.51 18.36
CA PHE A 89 3.94 -6.58 19.44
C PHE A 89 4.34 -5.19 19.00
N VAL A 90 3.58 -4.21 19.48
CA VAL A 90 3.82 -2.79 19.25
C VAL A 90 4.05 -2.09 20.59
N GLY A 91 4.95 -1.12 20.61
CA GLY A 91 5.17 -0.20 21.72
C GLY A 91 5.32 1.23 21.21
N LEU A 92 5.00 2.22 22.04
CA LEU A 92 5.23 3.64 21.74
C LEU A 92 6.33 4.18 22.65
N VAL A 93 7.46 4.56 22.08
CA VAL A 93 8.67 4.91 22.84
C VAL A 93 9.37 6.16 22.33
N SER A 94 10.17 6.79 23.19
CA SER A 94 11.24 7.71 22.80
C SER A 94 12.58 7.01 23.00
N ILE A 95 13.50 7.13 22.03
CA ILE A 95 14.83 6.54 22.10
C ILE A 95 15.74 7.51 22.86
N ILE A 96 16.34 7.08 23.98
CA ILE A 96 17.10 7.99 24.85
C ILE A 96 18.56 8.05 24.42
N ASN A 97 19.21 6.89 24.40
CA ASN A 97 20.62 6.76 24.05
C ASN A 97 20.92 5.33 23.62
N ARG A 98 21.98 5.21 22.82
CA ARG A 98 22.59 3.92 22.53
C ARG A 98 23.42 3.48 23.74
N VAL A 99 23.29 2.22 24.14
CA VAL A 99 24.01 1.65 25.30
C VAL A 99 25.51 1.53 24.99
N ASP A 100 25.84 1.10 23.77
CA ASP A 100 27.21 1.00 23.26
C ASP A 100 27.27 1.66 21.88
N PRO A 101 28.22 2.58 21.62
CA PRO A 101 28.40 3.23 20.30
C PRO A 101 28.43 2.27 19.10
N THR A 102 28.87 1.03 19.29
CA THR A 102 28.96 0.00 18.24
C THR A 102 27.86 -1.06 18.32
N GLY A 103 27.20 -1.19 19.47
CA GLY A 103 26.20 -2.24 19.73
C GLY A 103 24.81 -1.93 19.18
N HIS A 104 23.87 -2.86 19.32
CA HIS A 104 22.49 -2.69 18.81
C HIS A 104 21.48 -2.38 19.93
N LEU A 105 21.95 -2.18 21.16
CA LEU A 105 21.11 -1.93 22.31
C LEU A 105 20.90 -0.43 22.54
N PHE A 106 19.64 -0.08 22.81
CA PHE A 106 19.20 1.28 23.07
C PHE A 106 18.36 1.31 24.34
N GLU A 107 18.58 2.31 25.18
CA GLU A 107 17.65 2.66 26.24
C GLU A 107 16.51 3.46 25.64
N VAL A 108 15.28 3.04 25.95
CA VAL A 108 14.07 3.72 25.52
C VAL A 108 13.19 4.02 26.72
N ARG A 109 12.38 5.05 26.59
CA ARG A 109 11.35 5.38 27.56
C ARG A 109 9.98 5.21 26.96
N HIS A 110 9.13 4.45 27.63
CA HIS A 110 7.77 4.17 27.18
C HIS A 110 6.86 5.38 27.37
N TYR A 111 5.89 5.51 26.47
CA TYR A 111 4.83 6.48 26.61
C TYR A 111 3.92 6.13 27.79
N ASN A 112 3.67 7.10 28.65
CA ASN A 112 2.79 6.96 29.79
C ASN A 112 1.43 7.57 29.46
N ARG A 113 0.39 6.73 29.43
CA ARG A 113 -0.98 7.14 29.11
C ARG A 113 -1.58 8.11 30.15
N ILE A 114 -1.11 8.10 31.40
CA ILE A 114 -1.62 8.96 32.47
C ILE A 114 -1.07 10.39 32.34
N SER A 115 0.25 10.51 32.19
CA SER A 115 0.92 11.83 32.06
C SER A 115 0.86 12.38 30.63
N GLN A 116 0.58 11.52 29.64
CA GLN A 116 0.67 11.78 28.21
C GLN A 116 2.08 12.18 27.72
N GLN A 117 3.12 11.73 28.43
CA GLN A 117 4.52 12.02 28.14
C GLN A 117 5.35 10.73 28.02
N PHE A 118 6.57 10.85 27.49
CA PHE A 118 7.59 9.80 27.58
C PHE A 118 8.27 9.85 28.96
N ASP A 119 7.51 9.53 30.00
CA ASP A 119 7.97 9.43 31.39
C ASP A 119 7.63 8.08 32.05
N GLY A 120 7.23 7.09 31.23
CA GLY A 120 6.96 5.73 31.68
C GLY A 120 8.23 4.92 31.93
N ASP A 121 8.08 3.60 31.93
CA ASP A 121 9.17 2.67 32.22
C ASP A 121 10.36 2.86 31.28
N LEU A 122 11.56 2.70 31.83
CA LEU A 122 12.81 2.61 31.07
C LEU A 122 13.04 1.15 30.70
N GLU A 123 13.32 0.88 29.42
CA GLU A 123 13.63 -0.46 28.94
C GLU A 123 14.87 -0.42 28.03
N THR A 124 15.69 -1.46 28.08
CA THR A 124 16.74 -1.69 27.09
C THR A 124 16.20 -2.61 26.00
N ILE A 125 16.20 -2.14 24.76
CA ILE A 125 15.74 -2.89 23.58
C ILE A 125 16.86 -3.05 22.56
N CYS A 126 16.70 -3.99 21.64
CA CYS A 126 17.59 -4.18 20.50
C CYS A 126 16.98 -3.56 19.24
N ILE A 127 17.67 -2.60 18.63
CA ILE A 127 17.37 -2.10 17.28
C ILE A 127 18.49 -2.59 16.35
N PRO A 128 18.27 -3.69 15.61
CA PRO A 128 19.31 -4.26 14.76
C PRO A 128 19.63 -3.32 13.59
N GLN A 129 20.92 -3.25 13.24
CA GLN A 129 21.32 -2.61 11.98
C GLN A 129 20.87 -3.52 10.82
N ALA A 130 20.15 -2.94 9.85
CA ALA A 130 19.81 -3.63 8.61
C ALA A 130 21.06 -4.17 7.92
N ILE A 131 20.93 -5.30 7.23
CA ILE A 131 21.98 -5.83 6.37
C ILE A 131 22.02 -4.96 5.10
N ALA A 132 23.22 -4.50 4.75
CA ALA A 132 23.43 -3.73 3.53
C ALA A 132 23.16 -4.58 2.28
N ASP A 133 22.65 -3.93 1.23
CA ASP A 133 22.58 -4.55 -0.09
C ASP A 133 23.97 -4.70 -0.73
N ARG A 134 24.01 -5.26 -1.94
CA ARG A 134 25.25 -5.46 -2.71
C ARG A 134 26.05 -4.18 -3.01
N ASN A 135 25.44 -3.00 -2.86
CA ASN A 135 26.06 -1.69 -3.07
C ASN A 135 26.45 -1.02 -1.74
N GLY A 136 26.33 -1.72 -0.60
CA GLY A 136 26.63 -1.15 0.72
C GLY A 136 25.55 -0.19 1.24
N LEU A 137 24.35 -0.20 0.65
CA LEU A 137 23.22 0.62 1.06
C LEU A 137 22.40 -0.12 2.12
N PHE A 138 22.14 0.56 3.23
CA PHE A 138 21.20 0.09 4.24
C PHE A 138 19.79 0.60 3.95
N ARG A 139 18.78 -0.28 4.01
CA ARG A 139 17.36 0.12 3.88
C ARG A 139 16.91 1.02 5.04
N SER A 140 17.41 0.71 6.23
CA SER A 140 17.37 1.55 7.42
C SER A 140 18.73 1.56 8.12
N THR A 141 19.15 2.71 8.66
CA THR A 141 20.32 2.79 9.54
C THR A 141 19.89 3.18 10.94
N ILE A 142 20.59 2.63 11.94
CA ILE A 142 20.42 3.00 13.35
C ILE A 142 21.37 4.12 13.78
N ASN A 143 22.23 4.59 12.87
CA ASN A 143 23.18 5.65 13.17
C ASN A 143 22.43 6.93 13.59
N LYS A 144 22.69 7.43 14.81
CA LYS A 144 22.09 8.68 15.33
C LYS A 144 20.56 8.67 15.33
N ILE A 145 19.92 7.51 15.47
CA ILE A 145 18.45 7.42 15.47
C ILE A 145 17.82 8.15 16.67
N GLU A 146 18.52 8.21 17.81
CA GLU A 146 18.18 8.98 18.99
C GLU A 146 18.21 10.51 18.75
N GLU A 147 19.01 10.97 17.78
CA GLU A 147 19.08 12.37 17.35
C GLU A 147 18.03 12.71 16.27
N SER A 148 17.21 11.75 15.86
CA SER A 148 16.21 11.97 14.80
C SER A 148 15.21 13.06 15.19
N PRO A 149 14.84 14.01 14.30
CA PRO A 149 13.95 15.11 14.62
C PRO A 149 12.57 14.69 15.15
N PHE A 150 12.15 13.46 14.87
CA PHE A 150 10.85 12.93 15.27
C PHE A 150 10.86 12.14 16.58
N ASN A 151 12.04 11.94 17.17
CA ASN A 151 12.20 11.19 18.40
C ASN A 151 11.46 11.83 19.58
N ALA A 152 11.40 13.18 19.64
CA ALA A 152 10.66 13.90 20.67
C ALA A 152 9.15 13.61 20.68
N SER A 153 8.59 13.24 19.53
CA SER A 153 7.18 12.85 19.42
C SER A 153 6.97 11.34 19.50
N GLY A 154 8.07 10.59 19.54
CA GLY A 154 8.11 9.16 19.70
C GLY A 154 7.97 8.35 18.41
N TRP A 155 8.29 7.08 18.58
CA TRP A 155 8.25 6.04 17.56
C TRP A 155 7.33 4.92 18.02
N TYR A 156 6.44 4.49 17.14
CA TYR A 156 5.91 3.14 17.28
C TYR A 156 7.00 2.17 16.86
N ILE A 157 7.33 1.23 17.74
CA ILE A 157 8.26 0.15 17.48
C ILE A 157 7.47 -1.15 17.39
N TYR A 158 7.75 -1.93 16.35
CA TYR A 158 7.10 -3.22 16.14
C TYR A 158 8.14 -4.32 16.20
N GLY A 159 7.86 -5.40 16.93
CA GLY A 159 8.88 -6.42 17.20
C GLY A 159 8.39 -7.58 18.05
N ALA A 160 9.34 -8.27 18.66
CA ALA A 160 9.10 -9.35 19.61
C ALA A 160 10.29 -9.53 20.54
N ARG A 161 10.08 -10.14 21.70
CA ARG A 161 11.17 -10.54 22.59
C ARG A 161 11.94 -11.71 21.98
N ASP A 162 13.27 -11.64 22.05
CA ASP A 162 14.15 -12.74 21.67
C ASP A 162 14.19 -13.83 22.77
N ALA A 163 15.00 -14.87 22.55
CA ALA A 163 15.15 -15.98 23.49
C ALA A 163 15.73 -15.55 24.86
N GLN A 164 16.36 -14.38 24.94
CA GLN A 164 16.91 -13.79 26.15
C GLN A 164 15.95 -12.79 26.81
N GLY A 165 14.76 -12.58 26.23
CA GLY A 165 13.74 -11.66 26.72
C GLY A 165 13.92 -10.21 26.27
N THR A 166 14.90 -9.90 25.43
CA THR A 166 15.14 -8.54 24.93
C THR A 166 14.18 -8.23 23.79
N PHE A 167 13.42 -7.14 23.87
CA PHE A 167 12.57 -6.72 22.78
C PHE A 167 13.44 -6.33 21.57
N THR A 168 13.28 -7.04 20.46
CA THR A 168 14.00 -6.78 19.21
C THR A 168 13.07 -6.13 18.21
N VAL A 169 13.41 -4.91 17.82
CA VAL A 169 12.66 -4.11 16.85
C VAL A 169 12.84 -4.66 15.44
N ARG A 170 11.75 -4.73 14.70
CA ARG A 170 11.66 -5.14 13.29
C ARG A 170 11.20 -4.00 12.39
N ALA A 171 10.35 -3.12 12.90
CA ALA A 171 9.92 -1.92 12.18
C ALA A 171 9.78 -0.73 13.12
N ILE A 172 9.89 0.48 12.55
CA ILE A 172 9.68 1.75 13.25
C ILE A 172 8.72 2.63 12.46
N GLU A 173 7.94 3.44 13.16
CA GLU A 173 7.04 4.43 12.55
C GLU A 173 7.06 5.74 13.36
N PRO A 174 7.32 6.90 12.73
CA PRO A 174 7.30 8.18 13.42
C PRO A 174 5.86 8.58 13.74
N ARG A 175 5.55 8.77 15.04
CA ARG A 175 4.17 8.99 15.50
C ARG A 175 3.47 10.17 14.82
N ASN A 176 4.19 11.26 14.58
CA ASN A 176 3.59 12.47 14.00
C ASN A 176 3.15 12.32 12.55
N LEU A 177 3.66 11.32 11.82
CA LEU A 177 3.33 11.16 10.40
C LEU A 177 1.85 10.85 10.21
N THR A 178 1.28 10.01 11.07
CA THR A 178 -0.07 9.47 10.90
C THR A 178 -1.12 10.16 11.78
N ASN A 179 -0.74 11.15 12.59
CA ASN A 179 -1.68 11.96 13.35
C ASN A 179 -2.62 12.78 12.43
N LEU A 180 -3.86 12.99 12.86
CA LEU A 180 -4.85 13.82 12.14
C LEU A 180 -4.63 15.34 12.34
N ILE A 181 -3.37 15.78 12.34
CA ILE A 181 -2.98 17.19 12.44
C ILE A 181 -2.02 17.48 11.28
N PRO A 182 -2.47 18.18 10.23
CA PRO A 182 -1.62 18.45 9.08
C PRO A 182 -0.68 19.63 9.37
N ASP A 183 0.56 19.57 8.88
CA ASP A 183 1.50 20.70 8.99
C ASP A 183 1.02 21.92 8.20
N LYS A 184 0.34 21.68 7.06
CA LYS A 184 -0.23 22.72 6.20
C LYS A 184 -1.58 22.34 5.63
N ILE A 185 -2.43 23.34 5.43
CA ILE A 185 -3.73 23.20 4.76
C ILE A 185 -3.76 24.12 3.55
N HIS A 186 -4.17 23.59 2.40
CA HIS A 186 -4.44 24.37 1.19
C HIS A 186 -5.92 24.22 0.82
N LEU A 187 -6.61 25.36 0.72
CA LEU A 187 -8.04 25.41 0.41
C LEU A 187 -8.28 25.78 -1.05
N GLY A 188 -9.28 25.13 -1.65
CA GLY A 188 -9.70 25.36 -3.02
C GLY A 188 -8.86 24.61 -4.06
N VAL A 189 -9.51 24.30 -5.19
CA VAL A 189 -8.91 23.53 -6.29
C VAL A 189 -7.60 24.13 -6.81
N PRO A 190 -7.46 25.45 -7.08
CA PRO A 190 -6.22 25.99 -7.63
C PRO A 190 -5.01 25.82 -6.71
N ALA A 191 -5.18 26.03 -5.40
CA ALA A 191 -4.10 25.85 -4.42
C ALA A 191 -3.70 24.38 -4.31
N GLY A 192 -4.68 23.47 -4.31
CA GLY A 192 -4.42 22.04 -4.29
C GLY A 192 -3.69 21.54 -5.54
N LEU A 193 -4.08 22.01 -6.73
CA LEU A 193 -3.38 21.69 -7.98
C LEU A 193 -1.93 22.18 -7.96
N ASN A 194 -1.68 23.42 -7.50
CA ASN A 194 -0.32 23.92 -7.35
C ASN A 194 0.52 23.06 -6.38
N TYR A 195 -0.08 22.57 -5.29
CA TYR A 195 0.62 21.66 -4.38
C TYR A 195 1.02 20.36 -5.07
N ILE A 196 0.07 19.68 -5.71
CA ILE A 196 0.32 18.44 -6.46
C ILE A 196 1.41 18.65 -7.50
N ASP A 197 1.31 19.74 -8.27
CA ASP A 197 2.17 19.95 -9.43
C ASP A 197 3.60 20.35 -9.09
N ARG A 198 3.76 21.17 -8.06
CA ARG A 198 5.03 21.85 -7.81
C ARG A 198 5.58 21.60 -6.42
N LEU A 199 4.73 21.68 -5.40
CA LEU A 199 5.19 21.74 -4.01
C LEU A 199 5.46 20.36 -3.39
N ASN A 200 4.71 19.34 -3.79
CA ASN A 200 4.80 18.01 -3.17
C ASN A 200 6.22 17.42 -3.25
N TRP A 201 6.94 17.65 -4.35
CA TRP A 201 8.30 17.15 -4.57
C TRP A 201 9.37 18.25 -4.61
N GLN A 202 9.02 19.48 -4.21
CA GLN A 202 9.94 20.60 -4.22
C GLN A 202 11.11 20.34 -3.28
N ASN A 203 12.32 20.74 -3.71
CA ASN A 203 13.56 20.74 -2.93
C ASN A 203 13.86 19.40 -2.21
N THR A 204 13.52 18.27 -2.84
CA THR A 204 13.56 16.95 -2.19
C THR A 204 14.87 16.65 -1.47
N ALA A 205 16.03 16.92 -2.08
CA ALA A 205 17.34 16.73 -1.45
C ALA A 205 17.51 17.48 -0.12
N ALA A 206 17.01 18.71 -0.03
CA ALA A 206 17.09 19.56 1.16
C ALA A 206 16.10 19.16 2.26
N GLN A 207 15.18 18.22 1.98
CA GLN A 207 14.18 17.75 2.93
C GLN A 207 14.61 16.44 3.62
N LYS A 208 15.86 15.99 3.45
CA LYS A 208 16.36 14.75 4.08
C LYS A 208 16.13 14.74 5.60
N GLY A 209 15.75 13.60 6.15
CA GLY A 209 15.47 13.42 7.56
C GLY A 209 14.16 14.07 8.02
N THR A 210 13.28 14.49 7.10
CA THR A 210 12.01 15.15 7.45
C THR A 210 10.79 14.34 7.01
N ILE A 211 9.69 14.51 7.76
CA ILE A 211 8.34 14.20 7.34
C ILE A 211 7.58 15.51 7.09
N LYS A 212 6.53 15.45 6.28
CA LYS A 212 5.61 16.55 6.08
C LYS A 212 4.21 16.05 5.78
N THR A 213 3.21 16.59 6.46
CA THR A 213 1.79 16.28 6.22
C THR A 213 1.05 17.50 5.66
N VAL A 214 0.26 17.32 4.60
CA VAL A 214 -0.47 18.42 3.97
C VAL A 214 -1.88 18.00 3.61
N LEU A 215 -2.87 18.76 4.07
CA LEU A 215 -4.27 18.57 3.70
C LEU A 215 -4.67 19.54 2.59
N LEU A 216 -5.21 19.01 1.49
CA LEU A 216 -5.87 19.77 0.45
C LEU A 216 -7.37 19.56 0.59
N ASP A 217 -8.13 20.64 0.70
CA ASP A 217 -9.59 20.59 0.72
C ASP A 217 -10.17 21.54 -0.34
N PRO A 218 -10.77 21.00 -1.41
CA PRO A 218 -11.29 21.83 -2.50
C PRO A 218 -12.59 22.55 -2.15
N LEU A 219 -13.29 22.16 -1.06
CA LEU A 219 -14.64 22.63 -0.74
C LEU A 219 -14.71 23.43 0.58
N ALA A 220 -13.80 23.19 1.52
CA ALA A 220 -13.81 23.88 2.80
C ALA A 220 -13.46 25.38 2.68
N ASN A 221 -14.11 26.20 3.49
CA ASN A 221 -13.91 27.65 3.51
C ASN A 221 -12.79 28.08 4.47
N ASN A 222 -12.43 27.22 5.43
CA ASN A 222 -11.38 27.48 6.41
C ASN A 222 -10.71 26.18 6.89
N ALA A 223 -9.59 26.34 7.61
CA ALA A 223 -8.78 25.24 8.12
C ALA A 223 -9.53 24.31 9.10
N SER A 224 -10.38 24.87 9.97
CA SER A 224 -11.13 24.09 10.96
C SER A 224 -12.17 23.20 10.30
N GLU A 225 -12.83 23.70 9.27
CA GLU A 225 -13.79 22.93 8.47
C GLU A 225 -13.11 21.78 7.70
N ALA A 226 -11.90 22.03 7.20
CA ALA A 226 -11.14 21.03 6.45
C ALA A 226 -10.81 19.79 7.32
N THR A 227 -10.42 20.00 8.57
CA THR A 227 -10.00 18.91 9.49
C THR A 227 -11.14 18.26 10.25
N ALA A 228 -12.23 18.99 10.55
CA ALA A 228 -13.35 18.49 11.37
C ALA A 228 -14.10 17.29 10.77
N ASP A 229 -13.95 17.02 9.48
CA ASP A 229 -14.65 15.95 8.79
C ASP A 229 -14.05 14.55 9.05
N TRP A 230 -12.82 14.44 9.56
CA TRP A 230 -12.19 13.14 9.80
C TRP A 230 -12.55 12.54 11.16
N LYS A 231 -13.20 11.38 11.14
CA LYS A 231 -13.72 10.69 12.33
C LYS A 231 -13.27 9.25 12.36
N GLU A 232 -13.27 8.66 13.55
CA GLU A 232 -13.02 7.23 13.74
C GLU A 232 -13.90 6.38 12.82
N GLY A 233 -13.28 5.42 12.13
CA GLY A 233 -13.92 4.57 11.12
C GLY A 233 -13.99 5.16 9.71
N ASP A 234 -13.65 6.44 9.51
CA ASP A 234 -13.54 7.00 8.17
C ASP A 234 -12.44 6.30 7.37
N LYS A 235 -12.71 6.07 6.09
CA LYS A 235 -11.77 5.45 5.14
C LYS A 235 -11.32 6.46 4.10
N ALA A 236 -10.10 6.27 3.62
CA ALA A 236 -9.53 6.97 2.48
C ALA A 236 -8.82 5.99 1.54
N LEU A 237 -8.94 6.22 0.24
CA LEU A 237 -8.15 5.50 -0.76
C LEU A 237 -6.71 6.01 -0.70
N LEU A 238 -5.75 5.13 -0.45
CA LEU A 238 -4.32 5.46 -0.52
C LEU A 238 -3.86 5.39 -1.98
N VAL A 239 -3.08 6.38 -2.40
CA VAL A 239 -2.22 6.28 -3.60
C VAL A 239 -0.79 6.53 -3.16
N HIS A 240 0.11 5.62 -3.49
CA HIS A 240 1.50 5.63 -3.08
C HIS A 240 2.42 5.94 -4.26
N VAL A 241 3.45 6.76 -4.01
CA VAL A 241 4.64 6.79 -4.87
C VAL A 241 5.92 7.06 -4.10
N TYR A 242 7.00 6.38 -4.46
CA TYR A 242 8.34 6.69 -3.95
C TYR A 242 9.27 7.27 -5.02
N GLY A 243 10.30 7.97 -4.57
CA GLY A 243 11.41 8.47 -5.37
C GLY A 243 12.70 7.64 -5.25
N GLY A 244 13.79 8.26 -5.67
CA GLY A 244 15.07 7.58 -5.85
C GLY A 244 16.08 7.84 -4.75
N ILE A 245 17.18 7.10 -4.84
CA ILE A 245 18.34 7.19 -3.94
C ILE A 245 19.48 7.90 -4.68
N GLY A 246 19.88 9.06 -4.19
CA GLY A 246 21.05 9.83 -4.63
C GLY A 246 22.21 9.74 -3.65
N GLY A 247 23.22 10.59 -3.84
CA GLY A 247 24.43 10.62 -3.01
C GLY A 247 25.55 9.72 -3.53
N ASN A 248 26.51 9.41 -2.66
CA ASN A 248 27.65 8.53 -2.97
C ASN A 248 27.20 7.08 -3.21
N LYS A 249 26.12 6.66 -2.54
CA LYS A 249 25.46 5.35 -2.72
C LYS A 249 24.23 5.45 -3.61
N ALA A 250 24.25 6.32 -4.61
CA ALA A 250 23.13 6.47 -5.52
C ALA A 250 22.80 5.15 -6.22
N GLU A 251 21.50 4.89 -6.41
CA GLU A 251 21.09 3.76 -7.24
C GLU A 251 21.43 4.02 -8.71
N ALA A 252 21.67 2.93 -9.45
CA ALA A 252 21.83 3.01 -10.89
C ALA A 252 20.54 3.59 -11.49
N THR A 253 20.65 4.71 -12.19
CA THR A 253 19.48 5.33 -12.83
C THR A 253 19.09 4.54 -14.07
N ALA A 254 17.78 4.44 -14.31
CA ALA A 254 17.27 3.95 -15.58
C ALA A 254 17.81 4.80 -16.75
N PRO A 255 17.73 4.33 -18.01
CA PRO A 255 18.16 5.10 -19.18
C PRO A 255 17.65 6.55 -19.12
N PHE A 256 18.50 7.50 -19.54
CA PHE A 256 18.22 8.94 -19.49
C PHE A 256 18.09 9.55 -18.08
N GLY A 257 18.58 8.87 -17.04
CA GLY A 257 18.59 9.42 -15.68
C GLY A 257 17.22 9.38 -14.98
N ILE A 258 16.30 8.54 -15.46
CA ILE A 258 14.94 8.45 -14.94
C ILE A 258 14.94 7.76 -13.57
N VAL A 259 14.24 8.38 -12.62
CA VAL A 259 13.85 7.80 -11.33
C VAL A 259 12.43 7.30 -11.48
N THR A 260 12.27 5.99 -11.68
CA THR A 260 10.98 5.37 -12.00
C THR A 260 10.01 5.48 -10.83
N GLY A 261 10.44 5.11 -9.62
CA GLY A 261 9.55 4.98 -8.47
C GLY A 261 8.73 3.69 -8.51
N HIS A 262 7.69 3.62 -7.67
CA HIS A 262 6.67 2.57 -7.65
C HIS A 262 5.31 3.17 -7.40
N PHE A 263 4.24 2.55 -7.90
CA PHE A 263 2.87 3.00 -7.69
C PHE A 263 2.07 1.87 -7.06
N ALA A 264 1.30 2.19 -6.02
CA ALA A 264 0.35 1.25 -5.42
C ALA A 264 -0.90 2.00 -4.96
N TYR A 265 -2.01 1.26 -4.89
CA TYR A 265 -3.17 1.66 -4.11
C TYR A 265 -3.10 1.06 -2.71
N GLY A 266 -4.01 1.48 -1.85
CA GLY A 266 -4.21 0.90 -0.53
C GLY A 266 -5.41 1.53 0.15
N ILE A 267 -5.46 1.41 1.46
CA ILE A 267 -6.50 2.00 2.29
C ILE A 267 -5.88 2.62 3.52
N ALA A 268 -6.42 3.78 3.92
CA ALA A 268 -6.20 4.32 5.24
C ALA A 268 -7.53 4.34 6.00
N THR A 269 -7.50 3.91 7.26
CA THR A 269 -8.64 3.96 8.18
C THR A 269 -8.27 4.87 9.34
N VAL A 270 -9.18 5.77 9.72
CA VAL A 270 -9.01 6.55 10.94
C VAL A 270 -9.34 5.67 12.13
N ILE A 271 -8.35 5.43 12.97
CA ILE A 271 -8.48 4.65 14.20
C ILE A 271 -8.17 5.51 15.42
N ARG A 272 -8.61 5.03 16.58
CA ARG A 272 -8.19 5.53 17.88
C ARG A 272 -6.92 4.81 18.31
N ASP A 273 -5.85 5.56 18.50
CA ASP A 273 -4.56 5.03 18.95
C ASP A 273 -4.70 4.43 20.37
N PRO A 274 -4.40 3.13 20.58
CA PRO A 274 -4.53 2.50 21.89
C PRO A 274 -3.57 3.08 22.95
N PHE A 275 -2.47 3.72 22.54
CA PHE A 275 -1.51 4.33 23.47
C PHE A 275 -1.93 5.72 23.91
N THR A 276 -2.30 6.59 22.95
CA THR A 276 -2.53 8.01 23.22
C THR A 276 -4.00 8.43 23.22
N ASP A 277 -4.93 7.55 22.84
CA ASP A 277 -6.37 7.84 22.66
C ASP A 277 -6.67 8.93 21.62
N GLN A 278 -5.66 9.33 20.83
CA GLN A 278 -5.79 10.27 19.73
C GLN A 278 -6.17 9.56 18.44
N LEU A 279 -6.87 10.26 17.54
CA LEU A 279 -7.14 9.73 16.22
C LEU A 279 -5.89 9.79 15.33
N ARG A 280 -5.66 8.71 14.60
CA ARG A 280 -4.57 8.58 13.63
C ARG A 280 -5.01 7.75 12.41
N PHE A 281 -4.24 7.84 11.34
CA PHE A 281 -4.35 6.92 10.22
C PHE A 281 -3.67 5.59 10.56
N ASP A 282 -4.40 4.50 10.31
CA ASP A 282 -3.87 3.17 10.11
C ASP A 282 -3.88 2.88 8.61
N ILE A 283 -2.77 2.38 8.06
CA ILE A 283 -2.55 2.35 6.61
C ILE A 283 -2.09 0.97 6.16
N ASP A 284 -2.82 0.42 5.20
CA ASP A 284 -2.45 -0.79 4.47
C ASP A 284 -2.22 -0.48 2.99
N TYR A 285 -1.17 -1.09 2.45
CA TYR A 285 -0.82 -1.01 1.04
C TYR A 285 -1.29 -2.27 0.32
N TRP A 286 -1.92 -2.11 -0.85
CA TRP A 286 -2.26 -3.20 -1.77
C TRP A 286 -1.18 -3.27 -2.86
N GLN A 287 -0.08 -3.93 -2.54
CA GLN A 287 1.13 -3.93 -3.36
C GLN A 287 1.00 -4.85 -4.56
N VAL A 288 0.65 -4.30 -5.73
CA VAL A 288 0.92 -4.96 -7.03
C VAL A 288 2.37 -4.69 -7.39
N TYR A 289 3.29 -5.54 -6.95
CA TYR A 289 4.73 -5.28 -7.03
C TYR A 289 5.43 -6.44 -7.74
N ALA A 290 6.13 -6.12 -8.84
CA ALA A 290 6.99 -7.09 -9.52
C ALA A 290 8.06 -7.66 -8.58
N HIS A 291 8.57 -8.85 -8.91
CA HIS A 291 9.70 -9.40 -8.18
C HIS A 291 10.87 -8.41 -8.24
N ASN A 292 11.61 -8.34 -7.14
CA ASN A 292 12.65 -7.34 -6.95
C ASN A 292 13.79 -7.92 -6.11
N PRO A 293 15.00 -7.34 -6.17
CA PRO A 293 16.14 -7.79 -5.37
C PRO A 293 15.94 -7.66 -3.86
N ASP A 294 15.01 -6.81 -3.41
CA ASP A 294 14.74 -6.58 -1.99
C ASP A 294 13.79 -7.62 -1.38
N GLY A 295 13.21 -8.50 -2.20
CA GLY A 295 12.25 -9.50 -1.75
C GLY A 295 10.95 -8.90 -1.21
N ILE A 296 10.55 -7.72 -1.67
CA ILE A 296 9.21 -7.18 -1.41
C ILE A 296 8.20 -8.03 -2.16
N ILE A 297 7.17 -8.49 -1.45
CA ILE A 297 6.19 -9.42 -1.98
C ILE A 297 4.93 -8.66 -2.37
N SER A 298 4.42 -8.96 -3.56
CA SER A 298 3.11 -8.50 -4.01
C SER A 298 2.00 -9.03 -3.09
N GLY A 299 1.21 -8.16 -2.46
CA GLY A 299 0.23 -8.53 -1.44
C GLY A 299 -0.18 -7.35 -0.57
N THR A 300 -1.13 -7.57 0.33
CA THR A 300 -1.48 -6.54 1.33
C THR A 300 -0.37 -6.47 2.38
N ALA A 301 0.05 -5.27 2.75
CA ALA A 301 1.07 -5.04 3.75
C ALA A 301 0.74 -3.79 4.59
N THR A 302 0.91 -3.90 5.91
CA THR A 302 0.79 -2.75 6.81
C THR A 302 1.86 -1.70 6.51
N TRP A 303 1.63 -0.46 6.96
CA TRP A 303 2.64 0.59 6.92
C TRP A 303 3.94 0.19 7.59
N ALA A 304 3.87 -0.42 8.77
CA ALA A 304 5.04 -0.91 9.48
C ALA A 304 5.84 -1.91 8.63
N ASN A 305 5.18 -2.78 7.85
CA ASN A 305 5.85 -3.73 7.00
C ASN A 305 6.46 -3.11 5.74
N TYR A 306 5.68 -2.31 5.00
CA TYR A 306 6.11 -1.80 3.70
C TYR A 306 7.06 -0.58 3.82
N MET A 307 6.80 0.28 4.79
CA MET A 307 7.56 1.51 5.02
C MET A 307 8.55 1.36 6.17
N GLY A 308 8.08 0.90 7.33
CA GLY A 308 8.83 0.95 8.59
C GLY A 308 9.83 -0.16 8.83
N ASP A 309 9.76 -1.27 8.08
CA ASP A 309 10.60 -2.44 8.29
C ASP A 309 12.08 -2.09 8.14
N LEU A 310 12.89 -2.46 9.13
CA LEU A 310 14.29 -2.06 9.18
C LEU A 310 15.09 -2.69 8.04
N GLN A 311 14.75 -3.92 7.62
CA GLN A 311 15.50 -4.66 6.62
C GLN A 311 14.99 -4.41 5.19
N ARG A 312 13.68 -4.22 5.02
CA ARG A 312 13.04 -4.18 3.69
C ARG A 312 12.23 -2.92 3.42
N GLY A 313 11.91 -2.15 4.45
CA GLY A 313 11.09 -0.95 4.34
C GLY A 313 11.81 0.21 3.66
N TRP A 314 11.01 1.16 3.18
CA TRP A 314 11.51 2.30 2.41
C TRP A 314 11.79 3.57 3.22
N LEU A 315 11.32 3.66 4.47
CA LEU A 315 11.34 4.89 5.28
C LEU A 315 12.72 5.56 5.35
N GLY A 316 13.77 4.77 5.60
CA GLY A 316 15.13 5.27 5.80
C GLY A 316 15.92 5.55 4.53
N SER A 317 15.53 4.96 3.40
CA SER A 317 16.36 4.95 2.19
C SER A 317 15.77 5.71 1.01
N ARG A 318 14.44 5.88 0.93
CA ARG A 318 13.77 6.58 -0.18
C ARG A 318 12.90 7.74 0.32
N PRO A 319 12.72 8.80 -0.48
CA PRO A 319 11.62 9.72 -0.25
C PRO A 319 10.31 9.11 -0.75
N VAL A 320 9.24 9.26 0.01
CA VAL A 320 7.90 8.73 -0.30
C VAL A 320 6.87 9.84 -0.19
N SER A 321 5.86 9.78 -1.05
CA SER A 321 4.63 10.55 -0.88
C SER A 321 3.44 9.62 -1.02
N ASP A 322 2.72 9.46 0.06
CA ASP A 322 1.39 8.85 0.07
C ASP A 322 0.35 9.97 -0.01
N VAL A 323 -0.75 9.74 -0.72
CA VAL A 323 -1.93 10.61 -0.67
C VAL A 323 -3.14 9.80 -0.26
N LEU A 324 -3.80 10.24 0.81
CA LEU A 324 -5.04 9.67 1.31
C LEU A 324 -6.20 10.47 0.72
N ILE A 325 -7.02 9.80 -0.07
CA ILE A 325 -8.11 10.41 -0.83
C ILE A 325 -9.44 10.07 -0.15
N LYS A 326 -10.07 11.08 0.45
CA LYS A 326 -11.42 10.96 1.00
C LYS A 326 -12.41 11.57 0.01
N LEU A 327 -13.15 10.68 -0.66
CA LEU A 327 -14.24 11.01 -1.55
C LEU A 327 -15.39 10.06 -1.26
N ASP A 328 -16.49 10.59 -0.74
CA ASP A 328 -17.61 9.79 -0.22
C ASP A 328 -18.19 8.79 -1.23
N CYS A 329 -18.20 9.09 -2.52
CA CYS A 329 -18.69 8.15 -3.53
C CYS A 329 -17.80 6.92 -3.74
N VAL A 330 -16.57 6.95 -3.25
CA VAL A 330 -15.61 5.83 -3.26
C VAL A 330 -15.44 5.25 -1.85
N THR A 331 -15.35 6.09 -0.82
CA THR A 331 -14.92 5.68 0.52
C THR A 331 -16.05 5.32 1.48
N LYS A 332 -17.32 5.39 1.03
CA LYS A 332 -18.48 4.95 1.81
C LYS A 332 -19.30 3.91 1.07
N ASP A 333 -19.76 2.93 1.82
CA ASP A 333 -20.61 1.85 1.32
C ASP A 333 -22.00 2.38 0.94
N TYR A 334 -22.57 1.81 -0.11
CA TYR A 334 -23.94 2.03 -0.55
C TYR A 334 -24.84 0.96 0.06
N TYR A 335 -26.04 1.36 0.45
CA TYR A 335 -27.06 0.48 1.02
C TYR A 335 -28.36 0.75 0.27
N PHE A 336 -28.71 -0.14 -0.65
CA PHE A 336 -29.91 -0.07 -1.46
C PHE A 336 -30.88 -1.14 -0.97
N ASP A 337 -31.77 -0.76 -0.05
CA ASP A 337 -32.82 -1.65 0.47
C ASP A 337 -32.29 -3.01 0.99
N GLY A 338 -31.30 -2.96 1.88
CA GLY A 338 -30.65 -4.15 2.45
C GLY A 338 -29.49 -4.71 1.62
N ILE A 339 -29.28 -4.25 0.39
CA ILE A 339 -28.14 -4.65 -0.44
C ILE A 339 -26.98 -3.69 -0.23
N CYS A 340 -25.84 -4.21 0.26
CA CYS A 340 -24.62 -3.44 0.47
C CYS A 340 -23.68 -3.54 -0.74
N ILE A 341 -23.17 -2.40 -1.21
CA ILE A 341 -22.09 -2.32 -2.21
C ILE A 341 -20.98 -1.44 -1.67
N SER A 342 -19.77 -1.99 -1.52
CA SER A 342 -18.59 -1.27 -1.04
C SER A 342 -17.56 -1.07 -2.17
N PRO A 343 -17.30 0.17 -2.60
CA PRO A 343 -16.34 0.42 -3.68
C PRO A 343 -14.91 0.05 -3.32
N LEU A 344 -14.45 0.33 -2.10
CA LEU A 344 -13.11 -0.02 -1.65
C LEU A 344 -12.95 -1.55 -1.53
N THR A 345 -13.99 -2.25 -1.08
CA THR A 345 -13.98 -3.72 -1.00
C THR A 345 -13.89 -4.34 -2.40
N GLN A 346 -14.61 -3.80 -3.39
CA GLN A 346 -14.53 -4.26 -4.78
C GLN A 346 -13.13 -4.01 -5.36
N LEU A 347 -12.56 -2.82 -5.15
CA LEU A 347 -11.21 -2.49 -5.59
C LEU A 347 -10.17 -3.43 -4.99
N GLN A 348 -10.25 -3.66 -3.68
CA GLN A 348 -9.35 -4.58 -2.99
C GLN A 348 -9.42 -5.99 -3.62
N THR A 349 -10.62 -6.49 -3.93
CA THR A 349 -10.79 -7.81 -4.57
C THR A 349 -10.14 -7.89 -5.96
N GLU A 350 -10.25 -6.83 -6.78
CA GLU A 350 -9.52 -6.78 -8.07
C GLU A 350 -8.01 -6.83 -7.85
N LEU A 351 -7.53 -6.04 -6.90
CA LEU A 351 -6.09 -5.95 -6.60
C LEU A 351 -5.57 -7.25 -6.00
N GLU A 352 -6.30 -7.94 -5.12
CA GLU A 352 -5.90 -9.23 -4.54
C GLU A 352 -5.66 -10.29 -5.59
N THR A 353 -6.51 -10.32 -6.61
CA THR A 353 -6.35 -11.21 -7.76
C THR A 353 -5.08 -10.83 -8.55
N MET A 354 -4.85 -9.54 -8.80
CA MET A 354 -3.64 -9.06 -9.46
C MET A 354 -2.37 -9.35 -8.64
N MET A 355 -2.44 -9.17 -7.31
CA MET A 355 -1.32 -9.41 -6.41
C MET A 355 -0.88 -10.87 -6.44
N ALA A 356 -1.83 -11.82 -6.43
CA ALA A 356 -1.55 -13.24 -6.58
C ALA A 356 -0.89 -13.59 -7.92
N ARG A 357 -1.32 -12.97 -9.02
CA ARG A 357 -0.70 -13.14 -10.35
C ARG A 357 0.74 -12.62 -10.37
N TYR A 358 0.99 -11.49 -9.73
CA TYR A 358 2.33 -10.93 -9.60
C TYR A 358 3.25 -11.82 -8.76
N ARG A 359 2.74 -12.51 -7.72
CA ARG A 359 3.53 -13.47 -6.94
C ARG A 359 3.93 -14.72 -7.71
N ASN A 360 3.10 -15.20 -8.64
CA ASN A 360 3.37 -16.43 -9.39
C ASN A 360 3.86 -16.20 -10.83
N GLY A 361 3.97 -14.94 -11.28
CA GLY A 361 4.37 -14.60 -12.63
C GLY A 361 3.44 -15.16 -13.71
N ASP A 362 2.14 -15.25 -13.42
CA ASP A 362 1.17 -15.92 -14.29
C ASP A 362 1.60 -17.36 -14.66
N GLY A 363 2.19 -18.09 -13.71
CA GLY A 363 2.62 -19.48 -13.86
C GLY A 363 4.05 -19.65 -14.38
N ASP A 364 4.69 -18.60 -14.86
CA ASP A 364 6.08 -18.69 -15.33
C ASP A 364 7.10 -18.51 -14.19
N GLY A 365 6.63 -18.14 -12.99
CA GLY A 365 7.48 -17.98 -11.80
C GLY A 365 8.10 -16.59 -11.63
N ALA A 366 7.96 -15.68 -12.60
CA ALA A 366 8.43 -14.31 -12.49
C ALA A 366 7.43 -13.30 -13.08
N ALA A 367 7.04 -12.33 -12.27
CA ALA A 367 6.53 -11.04 -12.73
C ALA A 367 7.68 -10.03 -12.72
N LEU A 368 8.07 -9.55 -13.90
CA LEU A 368 9.16 -8.59 -14.09
C LEU A 368 8.59 -7.30 -14.69
N VAL A 369 9.15 -6.15 -14.31
CA VAL A 369 8.75 -4.87 -14.92
C VAL A 369 9.23 -4.86 -16.38
N THR A 370 8.29 -4.73 -17.30
CA THR A 370 8.56 -4.64 -18.74
C THR A 370 7.68 -3.56 -19.34
N PRO A 371 7.84 -3.18 -20.62
CA PRO A 371 6.85 -2.35 -21.28
C PRO A 371 5.44 -2.94 -21.25
N VAL A 372 5.29 -4.27 -21.09
CA VAL A 372 4.00 -4.99 -21.04
C VAL A 372 3.48 -5.22 -19.62
N THR A 373 4.35 -5.33 -18.62
CA THR A 373 3.98 -5.52 -17.20
C THR A 373 4.34 -4.27 -16.41
N SER A 374 3.32 -3.53 -15.98
CA SER A 374 3.49 -2.25 -15.27
C SER A 374 2.56 -2.18 -14.07
N CYS A 375 3.16 -2.12 -12.89
CA CYS A 375 2.46 -1.95 -11.60
C CYS A 375 1.47 -0.76 -11.65
N VAL A 376 1.86 0.32 -12.33
CA VAL A 376 1.03 1.52 -12.51
C VAL A 376 -0.23 1.20 -13.33
N GLN A 377 -0.05 0.55 -14.48
CA GLN A 377 -1.14 0.27 -15.41
C GLN A 377 -2.13 -0.72 -14.81
N ASP A 378 -1.61 -1.81 -14.24
CA ASP A 378 -2.44 -2.88 -13.65
C ASP A 378 -3.22 -2.38 -12.44
N SER A 379 -2.59 -1.57 -11.57
CA SER A 379 -3.28 -0.98 -10.42
C SER A 379 -4.40 -0.03 -10.84
N ASN A 380 -4.15 0.83 -11.83
CA ASN A 380 -5.17 1.76 -12.34
C ASN A 380 -6.27 1.05 -13.12
N GLN A 381 -5.93 -0.03 -13.83
CA GLN A 381 -6.91 -0.90 -14.47
C GLN A 381 -7.84 -1.53 -13.43
N ALA A 382 -7.30 -2.00 -12.30
CA ALA A 382 -8.10 -2.55 -11.21
C ALA A 382 -9.11 -1.52 -10.64
N LEU A 383 -8.70 -0.26 -10.46
CA LEU A 383 -9.62 0.81 -10.05
C LEU A 383 -10.76 1.00 -11.06
N TYR A 384 -10.44 1.06 -12.34
CA TYR A 384 -11.45 1.20 -13.38
C TYR A 384 -12.42 0.01 -13.43
N ILE A 385 -11.90 -1.22 -13.41
CA ILE A 385 -12.70 -2.45 -13.42
C ILE A 385 -13.60 -2.51 -12.20
N ALA A 386 -13.13 -2.12 -11.02
CA ALA A 386 -13.94 -2.11 -9.80
C ALA A 386 -15.17 -1.19 -9.94
N ILE A 387 -15.00 0.01 -10.50
CA ILE A 387 -16.12 0.93 -10.75
C ILE A 387 -17.10 0.32 -11.77
N GLN A 388 -16.60 -0.24 -12.87
CA GLN A 388 -17.44 -0.87 -13.89
C GLN A 388 -18.23 -2.07 -13.34
N ARG A 389 -17.61 -2.89 -12.47
CA ARG A 389 -18.31 -4.00 -11.80
C ARG A 389 -19.42 -3.52 -10.89
N ILE A 390 -19.23 -2.42 -10.17
CA ILE A 390 -20.27 -1.82 -9.35
C ILE A 390 -21.43 -1.32 -10.22
N GLU A 391 -21.13 -0.63 -11.34
CA GLU A 391 -22.16 -0.20 -12.29
C GLU A 391 -22.95 -1.38 -12.87
N GLN A 392 -22.26 -2.46 -13.22
CA GLN A 392 -22.90 -3.68 -13.70
C GLN A 392 -23.73 -4.37 -12.61
N GLN A 393 -23.22 -4.48 -11.39
CA GLN A 393 -23.96 -5.05 -10.25
C GLN A 393 -25.27 -4.30 -10.04
N VAL A 394 -25.24 -2.96 -10.10
CA VAL A 394 -26.43 -2.11 -10.01
C VAL A 394 -27.37 -2.35 -11.20
N ALA A 395 -26.85 -2.38 -12.43
CA ALA A 395 -27.65 -2.57 -13.64
C ALA A 395 -28.32 -3.95 -13.72
N CYS A 396 -27.68 -4.98 -13.15
CA CYS A 396 -28.19 -6.35 -13.13
C CYS A 396 -29.06 -6.66 -11.90
N HIS A 397 -29.29 -5.71 -10.98
CA HIS A 397 -30.14 -5.90 -9.81
C HIS A 397 -31.43 -5.06 -9.91
N PRO A 398 -32.57 -5.65 -10.31
CA PRO A 398 -33.84 -4.92 -10.47
C PRO A 398 -34.26 -4.12 -9.23
N GLN A 399 -34.06 -4.69 -8.02
CA GLN A 399 -34.39 -4.02 -6.76
C GLN A 399 -33.61 -2.71 -6.56
N ILE A 400 -32.31 -2.69 -6.91
CA ILE A 400 -31.50 -1.46 -6.81
C ILE A 400 -31.98 -0.43 -7.84
N LEU A 401 -32.26 -0.86 -9.07
CA LEU A 401 -32.76 0.04 -10.11
C LEU A 401 -34.10 0.68 -9.74
N ASP A 402 -35.03 -0.10 -9.21
CA ASP A 402 -36.34 0.40 -8.78
C ASP A 402 -36.19 1.33 -7.57
N TRP A 403 -35.27 1.03 -6.65
CA TRP A 403 -34.93 1.92 -5.55
C TRP A 403 -34.37 3.26 -6.05
N LEU A 404 -33.41 3.24 -6.97
CA LEU A 404 -32.80 4.46 -7.54
C LEU A 404 -33.83 5.32 -8.28
N ARG A 405 -34.75 4.69 -9.03
CA ARG A 405 -35.84 5.38 -9.75
C ARG A 405 -36.87 6.01 -8.81
N SER A 406 -37.20 5.32 -7.72
CA SER A 406 -38.15 5.82 -6.70
C SER A 406 -37.53 6.86 -5.77
N HIS A 407 -36.19 6.94 -5.70
CA HIS A 407 -35.45 7.86 -4.82
C HIS A 407 -34.46 8.75 -5.59
N PRO A 408 -34.89 9.55 -6.59
CA PRO A 408 -33.98 10.25 -7.50
C PRO A 408 -33.11 11.32 -6.83
N THR A 409 -33.58 11.92 -5.74
CA THR A 409 -32.87 12.99 -5.01
C THR A 409 -32.23 12.51 -3.70
N HIS A 410 -32.30 11.22 -3.40
CA HIS A 410 -31.71 10.68 -2.18
C HIS A 410 -30.17 10.79 -2.23
N PRO A 411 -29.48 11.10 -1.10
CA PRO A 411 -28.03 11.28 -1.09
C PRO A 411 -27.24 10.12 -1.71
N GLN A 412 -27.66 8.87 -1.51
CA GLN A 412 -26.99 7.72 -2.14
C GLN A 412 -27.15 7.68 -3.66
N THR A 413 -28.30 8.09 -4.20
CA THR A 413 -28.53 8.18 -5.66
C THR A 413 -27.61 9.23 -6.28
N LEU A 414 -27.54 10.42 -5.67
CA LEU A 414 -26.64 11.49 -6.12
C LEU A 414 -25.17 11.09 -6.00
N ARG A 415 -24.81 10.39 -4.93
CA ARG A 415 -23.45 9.88 -4.72
C ARG A 415 -23.07 8.80 -5.73
N PHE A 416 -24.01 7.92 -6.08
CA PHE A 416 -23.80 6.92 -7.12
C PHE A 416 -23.61 7.56 -8.50
N GLN A 417 -24.40 8.58 -8.85
CA GLN A 417 -24.18 9.37 -10.07
C GLN A 417 -22.78 10.02 -10.10
N ARG A 418 -22.27 10.49 -8.96
CA ARG A 418 -20.89 11.00 -8.84
C ARG A 418 -19.84 9.89 -9.03
N LEU A 419 -20.10 8.67 -8.58
CA LEU A 419 -19.23 7.52 -8.85
C LEU A 419 -19.19 7.20 -10.35
N GLN A 420 -20.33 7.22 -11.04
CA GLN A 420 -20.39 7.01 -12.49
C GLN A 420 -19.64 8.10 -13.27
N ALA A 421 -19.81 9.36 -12.86
CA ALA A 421 -19.07 10.48 -13.44
C ALA A 421 -17.56 10.36 -13.22
N LEU A 422 -17.13 9.87 -12.05
CA LEU A 422 -15.72 9.56 -11.77
C LEU A 422 -15.22 8.41 -12.66
N GLY A 423 -15.98 7.33 -12.82
CA GLY A 423 -15.65 6.22 -13.72
C GLY A 423 -15.41 6.67 -15.15
N THR A 424 -16.33 7.49 -15.68
CA THR A 424 -16.21 8.09 -17.03
C THR A 424 -14.96 8.97 -17.16
N ALA A 425 -14.62 9.75 -16.12
CA ALA A 425 -13.45 10.61 -16.12
C ALA A 425 -12.14 9.79 -16.02
N LEU A 426 -12.14 8.71 -15.24
CA LEU A 426 -11.02 7.78 -15.13
C LEU A 426 -10.78 7.05 -16.45
N GLU A 427 -11.83 6.58 -17.14
CA GLU A 427 -11.72 5.96 -18.46
C GLU A 427 -10.98 6.87 -19.45
N LYS A 428 -11.38 8.15 -19.52
CA LYS A 428 -10.75 9.16 -20.39
C LYS A 428 -9.28 9.39 -20.02
N LEU A 429 -8.94 9.34 -18.74
CA LEU A 429 -7.56 9.50 -18.27
C LEU A 429 -6.69 8.30 -18.67
N LEU A 430 -7.22 7.08 -18.53
CA LEU A 430 -6.50 5.84 -18.78
C LEU A 430 -6.41 5.50 -20.28
N VAL A 431 -7.41 5.90 -21.06
CA VAL A 431 -7.54 5.59 -22.50
C VAL A 431 -7.69 6.89 -23.33
N PRO A 432 -6.73 7.83 -23.29
CA PRO A 432 -6.91 9.18 -23.84
C PRO A 432 -7.07 9.24 -25.37
N LEU A 433 -6.76 8.15 -26.09
CA LEU A 433 -6.91 8.03 -27.55
C LEU A 433 -7.84 6.87 -27.96
N GLY A 434 -8.59 6.30 -27.02
CA GLY A 434 -9.40 5.12 -27.32
C GLY A 434 -8.60 3.86 -27.66
N ILE A 435 -7.38 3.75 -27.13
CA ILE A 435 -6.46 2.66 -27.44
C ILE A 435 -6.29 1.80 -26.20
N VAL A 436 -6.87 0.60 -26.24
CA VAL A 436 -6.79 -0.41 -25.19
C VAL A 436 -5.71 -1.42 -25.55
N ARG A 437 -4.89 -1.83 -24.56
CA ARG A 437 -3.88 -2.86 -24.81
C ARG A 437 -4.49 -4.26 -24.87
N PRO A 438 -3.94 -5.21 -25.66
CA PRO A 438 -4.49 -6.57 -25.76
C PRO A 438 -4.46 -7.37 -24.43
N ASP A 439 -3.49 -7.10 -23.55
CA ASP A 439 -3.43 -7.68 -22.21
C ASP A 439 -4.54 -7.16 -21.29
N TRP A 440 -5.05 -5.94 -21.51
CA TRP A 440 -6.19 -5.41 -20.79
C TRP A 440 -7.46 -6.20 -21.06
N GLU A 441 -7.68 -6.64 -22.30
CA GLU A 441 -8.84 -7.47 -22.63
C GLU A 441 -8.77 -8.84 -21.95
N ARG A 442 -7.57 -9.44 -21.90
CA ARG A 442 -7.34 -10.70 -21.17
C ARG A 442 -7.49 -10.51 -19.66
N ASN A 443 -6.91 -9.45 -19.10
CA ASN A 443 -7.03 -9.08 -17.69
C ASN A 443 -8.49 -8.78 -17.34
N ALA A 444 -9.25 -8.09 -18.19
CA ALA A 444 -10.66 -7.83 -17.98
C ALA A 444 -11.51 -9.10 -18.12
N ARG A 445 -11.22 -10.00 -19.06
CA ARG A 445 -11.93 -11.29 -19.17
C ARG A 445 -11.70 -12.20 -17.96
N GLN A 446 -10.46 -12.26 -17.44
CA GLN A 446 -10.11 -13.04 -16.24
C GLN A 446 -10.54 -12.35 -14.93
N LEU A 447 -10.29 -11.04 -14.88
CA LEU A 447 -10.80 -10.01 -13.95
C LEU A 447 -12.27 -10.17 -13.66
N ALA A 448 -13.03 -9.87 -14.71
CA ALA A 448 -14.41 -9.48 -14.63
C ALA A 448 -15.38 -10.69 -14.70
N GLY A 449 -14.99 -11.83 -15.28
CA GLY A 449 -15.92 -12.95 -15.53
C GLY A 449 -17.08 -12.56 -16.45
N ILE A 450 -17.04 -11.36 -17.03
CA ILE A 450 -18.00 -10.82 -17.98
C ILE A 450 -17.67 -11.44 -19.33
N THR A 451 -18.60 -12.18 -19.92
CA THR A 451 -18.57 -12.39 -21.37
C THR A 451 -18.80 -11.01 -21.97
N PRO A 452 -17.81 -10.36 -22.61
CA PRO A 452 -17.96 -8.97 -23.00
C PRO A 452 -19.11 -8.89 -23.98
N GLU A 453 -20.09 -8.01 -23.73
CA GLU A 453 -21.00 -7.64 -24.81
C GLU A 453 -20.16 -7.12 -25.99
N PRO A 454 -20.44 -7.55 -27.23
CA PRO A 454 -19.63 -7.24 -28.40
C PRO A 454 -19.38 -5.75 -28.65
N ASN A 455 -20.17 -4.86 -28.03
CA ASN A 455 -20.14 -3.41 -28.25
C ASN A 455 -19.19 -2.62 -27.34
N ILE A 456 -18.75 -3.15 -26.19
CA ILE A 456 -17.91 -2.40 -25.24
C ILE A 456 -16.47 -2.21 -25.79
N PHE A 457 -15.96 -3.17 -26.56
CA PHE A 457 -14.58 -3.17 -27.06
C PHE A 457 -14.44 -3.04 -28.58
N ARG A 458 -15.52 -3.08 -29.37
CA ARG A 458 -15.45 -3.07 -30.85
C ARG A 458 -14.93 -1.78 -31.48
N ALA A 459 -14.86 -0.69 -30.73
CA ALA A 459 -14.44 0.61 -31.27
C ALA A 459 -12.92 0.90 -31.16
N LEU A 460 -12.12 0.02 -30.55
CA LEU A 460 -10.84 0.45 -29.96
C LEU A 460 -9.69 -0.49 -30.34
N TYR A 461 -9.23 -0.38 -31.59
CA TYR A 461 -8.11 -1.18 -32.12
C TYR A 461 -6.93 -0.28 -32.52
N LYS A 462 -5.80 -0.41 -31.81
CA LYS A 462 -4.38 -0.25 -32.27
C LYS A 462 -3.47 0.07 -31.08
N THR A 463 -2.37 -0.66 -30.92
CA THR A 463 -1.38 -0.52 -29.84
C THR A 463 -0.67 0.84 -29.85
N VAL A 464 -0.88 1.64 -28.81
CA VAL A 464 0.00 2.77 -28.44
C VAL A 464 0.30 2.66 -26.95
N THR A 465 1.56 2.36 -26.65
CA THR A 465 2.13 2.41 -25.31
C THR A 465 2.23 3.89 -24.89
N SER A 466 1.17 4.46 -24.33
CA SER A 466 1.26 5.82 -23.80
C SER A 466 2.20 5.83 -22.59
N TRP A 467 3.43 6.32 -22.79
CA TRP A 467 4.45 6.49 -21.75
C TRP A 467 3.92 7.27 -20.52
N ARG A 468 2.90 8.11 -20.72
CA ARG A 468 2.18 8.83 -19.65
C ARG A 468 1.60 7.87 -18.61
N THR A 469 1.17 6.67 -19.00
CA THR A 469 0.60 5.66 -18.10
C THR A 469 1.63 4.72 -17.46
N MET A 470 2.90 4.80 -17.85
CA MET A 470 3.95 3.91 -17.31
C MET A 470 4.79 4.56 -16.20
N LEU A 471 4.74 5.89 -16.05
CA LEU A 471 5.53 6.58 -15.02
C LEU A 471 4.72 6.73 -13.72
N PRO A 472 5.18 6.12 -12.61
CA PRO A 472 4.51 6.20 -11.31
C PRO A 472 4.12 7.61 -10.87
N ARG A 473 5.04 8.58 -10.94
CA ARG A 473 4.76 9.96 -10.52
C ARG A 473 3.68 10.63 -11.38
N PHE A 474 3.66 10.38 -12.68
CA PHE A 474 2.66 10.99 -13.55
C PHE A 474 1.26 10.46 -13.21
N ALA A 475 1.12 9.14 -13.08
CA ALA A 475 -0.16 8.52 -12.72
C ALA A 475 -0.62 8.96 -11.31
N TYR A 476 0.29 8.98 -10.35
CA TYR A 476 0.05 9.51 -9.00
C TYR A 476 -0.51 10.93 -9.03
N ASP A 477 0.16 11.84 -9.74
CA ASP A 477 -0.26 13.24 -9.83
C ASP A 477 -1.62 13.37 -10.56
N GLU A 478 -1.86 12.63 -11.64
CA GLU A 478 -3.13 12.68 -12.38
C GLU A 478 -4.32 12.14 -11.58
N ILE A 479 -4.14 11.03 -10.86
CA ILE A 479 -5.18 10.48 -9.98
C ILE A 479 -5.49 11.50 -8.87
N ALA A 480 -4.47 12.06 -8.21
CA ALA A 480 -4.69 13.12 -7.23
C ALA A 480 -5.44 14.33 -7.82
N ARG A 481 -5.05 14.81 -9.01
CA ARG A 481 -5.73 15.91 -9.71
C ARG A 481 -7.19 15.58 -10.01
N LEU A 482 -7.46 14.38 -10.52
CA LEU A 482 -8.79 13.92 -10.88
C LEU A 482 -9.70 13.93 -9.64
N PHE A 483 -9.28 13.29 -8.55
CA PHE A 483 -10.06 13.23 -7.33
C PHE A 483 -10.26 14.61 -6.70
N LEU A 484 -9.24 15.47 -6.66
CA LEU A 484 -9.38 16.85 -6.16
C LEU A 484 -10.46 17.62 -6.93
N LYS A 485 -10.48 17.51 -8.27
CA LYS A 485 -11.47 18.16 -9.13
C LYS A 485 -12.90 17.62 -8.92
N HIS A 486 -13.03 16.38 -8.46
CA HIS A 486 -14.31 15.76 -8.07
C HIS A 486 -14.71 16.06 -6.62
N GLY A 487 -14.00 16.97 -5.94
CA GLY A 487 -14.33 17.44 -4.60
C GLY A 487 -13.73 16.58 -3.47
N ALA A 488 -12.75 15.72 -3.75
CA ALA A 488 -12.11 14.91 -2.73
C ALA A 488 -11.19 15.74 -1.83
N LYS A 489 -11.17 15.41 -0.53
CA LYS A 489 -10.12 15.86 0.38
C LYS A 489 -8.89 14.97 0.18
N LEU A 490 -7.70 15.57 0.09
CA LEU A 490 -6.45 14.85 -0.13
C LEU A 490 -5.48 15.11 1.00
N TRP A 491 -5.05 14.07 1.72
CA TRP A 491 -4.06 14.17 2.79
C TRP A 491 -2.73 13.58 2.33
N PHE A 492 -1.73 14.41 2.10
CA PHE A 492 -0.40 13.99 1.71
C PHE A 492 0.43 13.65 2.94
N LEU A 493 1.06 12.49 2.93
CA LEU A 493 2.03 12.04 3.92
C LEU A 493 3.37 11.86 3.20
N ARG A 494 4.31 12.77 3.46
CA ARG A 494 5.61 12.77 2.81
C ARG A 494 6.70 12.40 3.80
N THR A 495 7.59 11.50 3.41
CA THR A 495 8.82 11.17 4.15
C THR A 495 10.03 11.34 3.23
N ASN A 496 11.18 11.69 3.78
CA ASN A 496 12.41 11.86 3.01
C ASN A 496 13.60 11.25 3.77
N GLN A 497 13.79 9.93 3.71
CA GLN A 497 14.89 9.23 4.39
C GLN A 497 14.92 9.52 5.90
N VAL A 498 13.96 8.93 6.61
CA VAL A 498 13.66 9.19 8.04
C VAL A 498 14.05 7.98 8.90
N GLY A 499 14.44 8.21 10.14
CA GLY A 499 15.01 7.21 11.04
C GLY A 499 16.39 7.66 11.49
N GLY A 500 17.38 6.76 11.44
CA GLY A 500 18.78 7.14 11.58
C GLY A 500 19.31 7.86 10.33
N PHE A 501 20.50 8.45 10.46
CA PHE A 501 21.12 9.32 9.47
C PHE A 501 22.26 8.61 8.72
N ASP A 502 22.10 8.39 7.41
CA ASP A 502 23.17 7.93 6.51
C ASP A 502 23.63 9.11 5.64
N ALA A 503 24.83 9.64 5.84
CA ALA A 503 25.36 10.80 5.12
C ALA A 503 25.59 10.54 3.61
N ASP A 504 25.75 9.28 3.19
CA ASP A 504 26.11 8.91 1.83
C ASP A 504 24.93 8.83 0.86
N ILE A 505 23.70 8.98 1.36
CA ILE A 505 22.49 9.01 0.55
C ILE A 505 21.81 10.37 0.55
N VAL A 506 21.10 10.69 -0.53
CA VAL A 506 20.31 11.92 -0.66
C VAL A 506 18.98 11.57 -1.33
N PRO A 507 17.83 12.07 -0.85
CA PRO A 507 16.55 11.74 -1.47
C PRO A 507 16.43 12.40 -2.85
N LYS A 508 15.98 11.65 -3.86
CA LYS A 508 15.68 12.14 -5.21
C LYS A 508 14.18 12.05 -5.50
N ALA A 509 13.58 13.09 -6.05
CA ALA A 509 12.18 13.04 -6.47
C ALA A 509 12.01 12.02 -7.63
N PRO A 510 10.87 11.32 -7.71
CA PRO A 510 10.57 10.51 -8.88
C PRO A 510 10.38 11.41 -10.10
N THR A 511 10.70 10.88 -11.28
CA THR A 511 10.70 11.68 -12.52
C THR A 511 9.27 11.98 -12.97
N ARG A 512 8.99 13.26 -13.21
CA ARG A 512 7.82 13.72 -13.97
C ARG A 512 8.31 14.15 -15.34
N LEU A 513 7.98 13.39 -16.39
CA LEU A 513 8.31 13.81 -17.76
C LEU A 513 7.31 14.88 -18.21
N PHE A 514 7.83 15.98 -18.74
CA PHE A 514 7.13 17.18 -19.22
C PHE A 514 6.39 17.96 -18.10
N SER A 515 6.90 19.17 -17.83
CA SER A 515 6.34 20.14 -16.89
C SER A 515 5.26 21.00 -17.52
#